data_AF-A0A7W1MS62-F1
#
_entry.id   AF-A0A7W1MS62-F1
#
_cell.length_a   1.000
_cell.length_b   1.000
_cell.length_c   1.000
_cell.angle_alpha   90.00
_cell.angle_beta   90.00
_cell.angle_gamma   90.00
#
_symmetry.space_group_name_H-M   'P 1'
#
loop_
_entity.id
_entity.type
_entity.pdbx_description
1 polymer ?
#
loop_
_entity_poly.entity_id
_entity_poly.type
_entity_poly.pdbx_seq_one_letter_code
_entity_poly.pdbx_strand_id
1 'polypeptide(L)'
;MHLNARTVSRSALAIFFVVAGTAHFVRSEPYLAIMPPWIPWAVTLVAVSGAAEIIGGLGVCFRATRTAAAWGLIALLVAVFPANIYAISTGMVIGGHSVPAWMLWTRLPFQLLFIAWVYQVCLRRDALPR
;
A
#
# COMPACT_ATOMS: atom_id res chain seq x y z
N MET A 1 -8.45 29.77 3.76
CA MET A 1 -7.69 28.66 3.12
C MET A 1 -8.70 27.59 2.71
N HIS A 2 -9.22 27.64 1.48
CA HIS A 2 -10.16 26.62 1.00
C HIS A 2 -9.38 25.34 0.66
N LEU A 3 -9.44 24.35 1.54
CA LEU A 3 -8.88 23.04 1.27
C LEU A 3 -9.68 22.40 0.14
N ASN A 4 -9.09 22.32 -1.05
CA ASN A 4 -9.66 21.58 -2.17
C ASN A 4 -9.83 20.10 -1.76
N ALA A 5 -10.98 19.50 -2.08
CA ALA A 5 -11.27 18.09 -1.79
C ALA A 5 -10.15 17.14 -2.26
N ARG A 6 -9.49 17.45 -3.39
CA ARG A 6 -8.32 16.70 -3.87
C ARG A 6 -7.10 16.85 -2.96
N THR A 7 -6.91 18.00 -2.33
CA THR A 7 -5.82 18.21 -1.36
C THR A 7 -6.08 17.42 -0.07
N VAL A 8 -7.31 17.48 0.45
CA VAL A 8 -7.71 16.68 1.62
C VAL A 8 -7.52 15.19 1.35
N SER A 9 -7.99 14.71 0.20
CA SER A 9 -7.85 13.30 -0.20
C SER A 9 -6.38 12.87 -0.35
N ARG A 10 -5.51 13.75 -0.88
CA ARG A 10 -4.06 13.49 -0.92
C ARG A 10 -3.44 13.38 0.46
N SER A 11 -3.79 14.28 1.37
CA SER A 11 -3.26 14.23 2.73
C SER A 11 -3.71 12.95 3.44
N ALA A 12 -4.96 12.54 3.27
CA ALA A 12 -5.46 11.27 3.80
C ALA A 12 -4.71 10.06 3.21
N LEU A 13 -4.49 10.04 1.90
CA LEU A 13 -3.71 9.01 1.20
C LEU A 13 -2.27 8.94 1.73
N ALA A 14 -1.63 10.10 1.89
CA ALA A 14 -0.26 10.20 2.43
C ALA A 14 -0.18 9.65 3.85
N ILE A 15 -1.08 10.08 4.74
CA ILE A 15 -1.15 9.59 6.12
C ILE A 15 -1.36 8.08 6.14
N PHE A 16 -2.27 7.56 5.32
CA PHE A 16 -2.53 6.13 5.22
C PHE A 16 -1.26 5.34 4.89
N PHE A 17 -0.54 5.70 3.83
CA PHE A 17 0.68 4.98 3.44
C PHE A 17 1.83 5.16 4.43
N VAL A 18 1.96 6.32 5.07
CA VAL A 18 2.98 6.52 6.12
C VAL A 18 2.69 5.63 7.34
N VAL A 19 1.42 5.55 7.76
CA VAL A 19 1.02 4.69 8.88
C VAL A 19 1.18 3.20 8.51
N ALA A 20 0.74 2.79 7.32
CA ALA A 20 0.89 1.42 6.83
C ALA A 20 2.38 1.01 6.72
N GLY A 21 3.21 1.89 6.16
CA GLY A 21 4.64 1.65 6.05
C GLY A 21 5.34 1.60 7.40
N THR A 22 4.93 2.45 8.35
CA THR A 22 5.44 2.39 9.74
C THR A 22 5.09 1.07 10.42
N ALA A 23 3.90 0.52 10.16
CA ALA A 23 3.47 -0.74 10.75
C ALA A 23 4.34 -1.94 10.32
N HIS A 24 5.00 -1.88 9.15
CA HIS A 24 5.97 -2.90 8.74
C HIS A 24 7.16 -3.03 9.71
N PHE A 25 7.54 -1.94 10.39
CA PHE A 25 8.65 -1.91 11.34
C PHE A 25 8.22 -2.18 12.77
N VAL A 26 7.05 -1.65 13.17
CA VAL A 26 6.54 -1.77 14.55
C VAL A 26 5.87 -3.13 14.79
N ARG A 27 5.18 -3.66 13.78
CA ARG A 27 4.44 -4.93 13.83
C ARG A 27 4.66 -5.72 12.54
N SER A 28 5.87 -6.23 12.35
CA SER A 28 6.27 -6.95 11.12
C SER A 28 5.62 -8.33 10.96
N GLU A 29 5.16 -8.96 12.05
CA GLU A 29 4.62 -10.33 12.07
C GLU A 29 3.52 -10.58 11.01
N PRO A 30 2.48 -9.73 10.85
CA PRO A 30 1.45 -9.95 9.82
C PRO A 30 1.97 -9.83 8.39
N TYR A 31 3.05 -9.07 8.17
CA TYR A 31 3.66 -8.89 6.85
C TYR A 31 4.57 -10.06 6.50
N LEU A 32 5.28 -10.59 7.49
CA LEU A 32 6.07 -11.81 7.32
C LEU A 32 5.19 -13.05 7.13
N ALA A 33 4.04 -13.10 7.81
CA ALA A 33 3.10 -14.23 7.72
C ALA A 33 2.51 -14.44 6.32
N ILE A 34 2.49 -13.40 5.47
CA ILE A 34 2.03 -13.51 4.08
C ILE A 34 3.14 -13.80 3.08
N MET A 35 4.42 -13.82 3.51
CA MET A 35 5.54 -13.99 2.59
C MET A 35 5.61 -15.42 2.07
N PRO A 36 5.53 -15.63 0.75
CA PRO A 36 5.67 -16.96 0.19
C PRO A 36 7.08 -17.52 0.38
N PRO A 37 7.24 -18.84 0.57
CA PRO A 37 8.53 -19.46 0.87
C PRO A 37 9.53 -19.39 -0.28
N TRP A 38 9.06 -19.15 -1.51
CA TRP A 38 9.93 -18.97 -2.68
C TRP A 38 10.49 -17.54 -2.82
N ILE A 39 10.07 -16.60 -1.98
CA ILE A 39 10.63 -15.25 -1.96
C ILE A 39 11.76 -15.17 -0.93
N PRO A 40 13.03 -14.99 -1.35
CA PRO A 40 14.14 -14.87 -0.42
C PRO A 40 14.11 -13.53 0.34
N TRP A 41 14.85 -13.47 1.45
CA TRP A 41 15.05 -12.23 2.23
C TRP A 41 13.75 -11.55 2.70
N ALA A 42 12.78 -12.33 3.18
CA ALA A 42 11.46 -11.85 3.56
C ALA A 42 11.48 -10.63 4.50
N VAL A 43 12.34 -10.67 5.53
CA VAL A 43 12.51 -9.56 6.49
C VAL A 43 12.98 -8.28 5.79
N THR A 44 13.98 -8.38 4.91
CA THR A 44 14.51 -7.25 4.17
C THR A 44 13.47 -6.68 3.21
N LEU A 45 12.74 -7.53 2.48
CA LEU A 45 11.72 -7.09 1.54
C LEU A 45 10.54 -6.41 2.24
N VAL A 46 10.12 -6.90 3.40
CA VAL A 46 9.10 -6.24 4.24
C VAL A 46 9.59 -4.88 4.73
N ALA A 47 10.85 -4.76 5.15
CA ALA A 47 11.42 -3.47 5.53
C ALA A 47 11.52 -2.50 4.34
N VAL A 48 11.94 -2.99 3.17
CA VAL A 48 12.04 -2.18 1.94
C VAL A 48 10.66 -1.73 1.47
N SER A 49 9.64 -2.60 1.50
CA SER A 49 8.28 -2.22 1.15
C SER A 49 7.73 -1.18 2.11
N GLY A 50 7.93 -1.35 3.43
CA GLY A 50 7.52 -0.37 4.43
C GLY A 50 8.18 1.00 4.23
N ALA A 51 9.48 1.03 3.92
CA ALA A 51 10.19 2.26 3.59
C ALA A 51 9.64 2.91 2.30
N ALA A 52 9.38 2.10 1.27
CA ALA A 52 8.81 2.56 0.01
C ALA A 52 7.40 3.15 0.18
N GLU A 53 6.56 2.59 1.05
CA GLU A 53 5.25 3.15 1.40
C GLU A 53 5.39 4.51 2.08
N ILE A 54 6.30 4.65 3.06
CA ILE A 54 6.54 5.93 3.74
C ILE A 54 7.03 6.99 2.75
N ILE A 55 8.05 6.66 1.94
CA ILE A 55 8.64 7.58 0.96
C ILE A 55 7.60 7.95 -0.10
N GLY A 56 6.82 7.00 -0.59
CA GLY A 56 5.74 7.24 -1.55
C GLY A 56 4.63 8.10 -0.96
N GLY A 57 4.19 7.81 0.26
CA GLY A 57 3.18 8.56 1.00
C GLY A 57 3.58 10.02 1.23
N LEU A 58 4.83 10.27 1.63
CA LEU A 58 5.37 11.63 1.72
C LEU A 58 5.54 12.28 0.34
N GLY A 59 5.98 11.50 -0.65
CA GLY A 59 6.21 11.95 -2.01
C GLY A 59 4.96 12.47 -2.73
N VAL A 60 3.77 11.92 -2.46
CA VAL A 60 2.53 12.40 -3.09
C VAL A 60 2.12 13.82 -2.65
N CYS A 61 2.62 14.29 -1.50
CA CYS A 61 2.38 15.65 -1.00
C CYS A 61 3.05 16.72 -1.88
N PHE A 62 4.25 16.45 -2.39
CA PHE A 62 5.03 17.43 -3.14
C PHE A 62 4.73 17.36 -4.64
N ARG A 63 4.47 18.50 -5.28
CA ARG A 63 4.10 18.54 -6.71
C ARG A 63 5.20 17.97 -7.61
N ALA A 64 6.48 18.16 -7.27
CA ALA A 64 7.61 17.70 -8.05
C ALA A 64 7.77 16.18 -8.08
N THR A 65 7.48 15.49 -6.97
CA THR A 65 7.68 14.03 -6.84
C THR A 65 6.39 13.23 -6.96
N ARG A 66 5.23 13.88 -6.92
CA ARG A 66 3.91 13.20 -6.88
C ARG A 66 3.72 12.12 -7.93
N THR A 67 4.06 12.39 -9.18
CA THR A 67 3.83 11.42 -10.26
C THR A 67 4.71 10.20 -10.10
N ALA A 68 6.00 10.38 -9.77
CA ALA A 68 6.91 9.27 -9.50
C ALA A 68 6.49 8.48 -8.25
N ALA A 69 6.12 9.17 -7.17
CA ALA A 69 5.64 8.56 -5.93
C ALA A 69 4.35 7.76 -6.14
N ALA A 70 3.39 8.29 -6.91
CA ALA A 70 2.14 7.60 -7.21
C ALA A 70 2.37 6.32 -8.02
N TRP A 71 3.20 6.37 -9.06
CA TRP A 71 3.56 5.18 -9.82
C TRP A 71 4.34 4.17 -8.98
N GLY A 72 5.24 4.64 -8.10
CA GLY A 72 5.96 3.79 -7.16
C GLY A 72 5.03 3.06 -6.19
N LEU A 73 4.05 3.76 -5.61
CA LEU A 73 3.05 3.16 -4.73
C LEU A 73 2.17 2.14 -5.47
N ILE A 74 1.73 2.45 -6.70
CA ILE A 74 0.96 1.51 -7.52
C ILE A 74 1.79 0.27 -7.83
N ALA A 75 3.04 0.44 -8.26
CA ALA A 75 3.95 -0.68 -8.55
C ALA A 75 4.20 -1.54 -7.31
N LEU A 76 4.38 -0.91 -6.14
CA LEU A 76 4.55 -1.62 -4.87
C LEU A 76 3.32 -2.44 -4.51
N LEU A 77 2.12 -1.84 -4.60
CA LEU A 77 0.87 -2.57 -4.38
C LEU A 77 0.78 -3.76 -5.33
N VAL A 78 1.04 -3.58 -6.62
CA VAL A 78 1.04 -4.70 -7.58
C VAL A 78 2.07 -5.78 -7.19
N ALA A 79 3.26 -5.39 -6.76
CA ALA A 79 4.31 -6.33 -6.35
C ALA A 79 3.94 -7.15 -5.10
N VAL A 80 3.15 -6.60 -4.17
CA VAL A 80 2.68 -7.31 -2.96
C VAL A 80 1.45 -8.19 -3.24
N PHE A 81 0.78 -8.02 -4.39
CA PHE A 81 -0.42 -8.80 -4.76
C PHE A 81 -0.23 -10.32 -4.65
N PRO A 82 0.88 -10.93 -5.15
CA PRO A 82 1.08 -12.37 -5.03
C PRO A 82 1.16 -12.86 -3.58
N ALA A 83 1.70 -12.05 -2.65
CA ALA A 83 1.76 -12.40 -1.23
C ALA A 83 0.36 -12.45 -0.60
N ASN A 84 -0.55 -11.55 -0.99
CA ASN A 84 -1.95 -11.60 -0.55
C ASN A 84 -2.70 -12.82 -1.10
N ILE A 85 -2.43 -13.20 -2.36
CA ILE A 85 -2.99 -14.43 -2.95
C ILE A 85 -2.46 -15.68 -2.22
N TYR A 86 -1.16 -15.72 -1.93
CA TYR A 86 -0.55 -16.80 -1.17
C TYR A 86 -1.21 -16.96 0.20
N ALA A 87 -1.37 -15.87 0.95
CA ALA A 87 -2.02 -15.87 2.26
C ALA A 87 -3.46 -16.43 2.21
N ILE A 88 -4.23 -16.12 1.16
CA ILE A 88 -5.57 -16.69 0.94
C ILE A 88 -5.48 -18.19 0.67
N SER A 89 -4.53 -18.62 -0.15
CA SER A 89 -4.39 -20.03 -0.58
C SER A 89 -3.94 -20.97 0.54
N THR A 90 -3.08 -20.50 1.45
CA THR A 90 -2.52 -21.33 2.53
C THR A 90 -3.21 -21.13 3.88
N GLY A 91 -4.03 -20.08 4.01
CA GLY A 91 -4.44 -19.57 5.30
C GLY A 91 -3.27 -18.85 5.99
N MET A 92 -3.57 -17.71 6.61
CA MET A 92 -2.60 -16.93 7.36
C MET A 92 -2.75 -17.22 8.85
N VAL A 93 -1.63 -17.43 9.54
CA VAL A 93 -1.57 -17.64 10.99
C VAL A 93 -0.66 -16.59 11.60
N ILE A 94 -1.11 -15.94 12.68
CA ILE A 94 -0.38 -14.91 13.42
C ILE A 94 -0.48 -15.26 14.90
N GLY A 95 0.66 -15.35 15.61
CA GLY A 95 0.68 -15.70 17.03
C GLY A 95 0.00 -17.04 17.37
N GLY A 96 -0.01 -18.00 16.45
CA GLY A 96 -0.71 -19.28 16.61
C GLY A 96 -2.22 -19.24 16.35
N HIS A 97 -2.78 -18.10 15.97
CA HIS A 97 -4.20 -17.95 15.65
C HIS A 97 -4.42 -17.80 14.15
N SER A 98 -5.31 -18.62 13.59
CA SER A 98 -5.72 -18.53 12.19
C SER A 98 -6.52 -17.26 11.95
N VAL A 99 -6.14 -16.50 10.92
CA VAL A 99 -6.87 -15.32 10.50
C VAL A 99 -8.10 -15.73 9.70
N PRO A 100 -9.30 -15.18 9.98
CA PRO A 100 -10.51 -15.54 9.26
C PRO A 100 -10.38 -15.31 7.75
N ALA A 101 -10.82 -16.28 6.94
CA ALA A 101 -10.68 -16.23 5.49
C ALA A 101 -11.29 -14.96 4.87
N TRP A 102 -12.44 -14.50 5.37
CA TRP A 102 -13.08 -13.27 4.88
C TRP A 102 -12.17 -12.04 5.02
N MET A 103 -11.34 -11.97 6.07
CA MET A 103 -10.38 -10.88 6.28
C MET A 103 -9.20 -10.95 5.31
N LEU A 104 -8.84 -12.14 4.82
CA LEU A 104 -7.82 -12.31 3.79
C LEU A 104 -8.37 -11.90 2.43
N TRP A 105 -9.61 -12.32 2.13
CA TRP A 105 -10.29 -11.96 0.90
C TRP A 105 -10.53 -10.46 0.76
N THR A 106 -10.81 -9.74 1.85
CA THR A 106 -11.00 -8.27 1.80
C THR A 106 -9.73 -7.50 1.42
N ARG A 107 -8.53 -8.08 1.58
CA ARG A 107 -7.26 -7.42 1.21
C ARG A 107 -7.22 -7.11 -0.29
N LEU A 108 -7.72 -8.01 -1.14
CA LEU A 108 -7.70 -7.83 -2.60
C LEU A 108 -8.53 -6.63 -3.08
N PRO A 109 -9.84 -6.49 -2.75
CA PRO A 109 -10.62 -5.33 -3.16
C PRO A 109 -10.09 -4.04 -2.53
N PHE A 110 -9.60 -4.06 -1.28
CA PHE A 110 -8.98 -2.88 -0.69
C PHE A 110 -7.69 -2.48 -1.44
N GLN A 111 -6.88 -3.44 -1.85
CA GLN A 111 -5.68 -3.16 -2.64
C GLN A 111 -6.01 -2.52 -3.99
N LEU A 112 -7.04 -3.02 -4.69
CA LEU A 112 -7.55 -2.40 -5.92
C LEU A 112 -8.11 -0.99 -5.66
N LEU A 113 -8.82 -0.80 -4.54
CA LEU A 113 -9.33 0.50 -4.12
C LEU A 113 -8.18 1.47 -3.86
N PHE A 114 -7.09 1.04 -3.22
CA PHE A 114 -5.92 1.88 -2.98
C PHE A 114 -5.20 2.25 -4.29
N ILE A 115 -5.04 1.31 -5.22
CA ILE A 115 -4.49 1.60 -6.56
C ILE A 115 -5.35 2.65 -7.27
N ALA A 116 -6.68 2.45 -7.28
CA ALA A 116 -7.61 3.40 -7.87
C ALA A 116 -7.54 4.77 -7.19
N TRP A 117 -7.45 4.80 -5.86
CA TRP A 117 -7.38 6.03 -5.08
C TRP A 117 -6.09 6.83 -5.40
N VAL A 118 -4.93 6.17 -5.43
CA VAL A 118 -3.66 6.77 -5.86
C VAL A 118 -3.78 7.34 -7.27
N TYR A 119 -4.32 6.56 -8.21
CA TYR A 119 -4.48 7.00 -9.60
C TYR A 119 -5.39 8.23 -9.72
N GLN A 120 -6.58 8.19 -9.13
CA GLN A 120 -7.57 9.27 -9.20
C GLN A 120 -7.04 10.58 -8.61
N VAL A 121 -6.31 10.49 -7.51
CA VAL A 121 -5.92 11.66 -6.73
C VAL A 121 -4.57 12.25 -7.18
N CYS A 122 -3.67 11.43 -7.73
CA CYS A 122 -2.32 11.84 -8.08
C CYS A 122 -2.03 11.87 -9.59
N LEU A 123 -2.71 11.04 -10.40
CA LEU A 123 -2.38 10.85 -11.81
C LEU A 123 -3.50 11.30 -12.76
N ARG A 124 -4.77 11.22 -12.35
CA ARG A 124 -5.89 11.65 -13.18
C ARG A 124 -5.84 13.15 -13.43
N ARG A 125 -5.46 13.51 -14.64
CA ARG A 125 -5.65 14.84 -15.21
C ARG A 125 -7.11 14.90 -15.67
N ASP A 126 -7.92 15.74 -15.03
CA ASP A 126 -9.22 16.04 -15.60
C ASP A 126 -8.96 16.73 -16.94
N ALA A 127 -9.60 16.23 -17.99
CA ALA A 127 -9.64 16.90 -19.27
C ALA A 127 -10.43 18.19 -19.10
N LEU A 128 -9.76 19.27 -18.71
CA LEU A 128 -10.29 20.61 -18.93
C LEU A 128 -9.83 21.06 -20.31
N PRO A 129 -10.76 21.43 -21.22
CA PRO A 129 -10.39 22.17 -22.41
C PRO A 129 -9.67 23.46 -21.97
N ARG A 130 -8.49 23.69 -22.56
CA ARG A 130 -7.73 24.93 -22.34
C ARG A 130 -8.44 26.10 -23.00
#